data_AF-A0A397C6I9-F1
#
_entry.id   AF-A0A397C6I9-F1
#
_cell.length_a   1.000
_cell.length_b   1.000
_cell.length_c   1.000
_cell.angle_alpha   90.00
_cell.angle_beta   90.00
_cell.angle_gamma   90.00
#
_symmetry.space_group_name_H-M   'P 1'
#
loop_
_entity.id
_entity.type
_entity.pdbx_description
1 polymer ?
#
loop_
_entity_poly.entity_id
_entity_poly.type
_entity_poly.pdbx_seq_one_letter_code
_entity_poly.pdbx_strand_id
1 'polypeptide(L)'
;SVNVFFSYNSSYQRTTGAFFYGLGTQAFVCDFLAQNTSTRQRTAPWISCQRDQLLGHPVVEVCTWIEALDECDDVCWSPKYAVYHAGLLWESVAFAWVKLGLRCMLVGIIWRQLWVSYFSHYSSLIVNLTTLGLPRSGGGDDYVGDTTDSYVLHVGDPTWLILSHPFVSLAMVVDCFASASYMGVAGNRVSQVGDAVQFVLGCLYGSRLAWVAYLTMHVASWPIKRWHLEEYFDPVDSGWMAISSSVYAGPIMWLATNSILMVPFQGMFTFLVAAPLETSEISTGRHRRELESFASMTKFNDLKQRVVLGSCRYIIYRGRDEVINNPPLVRKGGGGLHRLVESHCQYKWRPLFCTRAADCFVECMNDHAAVEMIRLSLIHSLALPATSHCPCLHEDRSVCVLSNEACNSSNENKTEASSPLSPCLHHAASNCPWLM
;
A
#
# COMPACT_ATOMS: atom_id res chain seq x y z
N SER A 1 26.90 8.49 -12.75
CA SER A 1 26.88 7.09 -13.23
C SER A 1 27.03 7.13 -14.73
N VAL A 2 28.12 6.61 -15.25
CA VAL A 2 28.43 6.58 -16.69
C VAL A 2 27.78 5.31 -17.24
N ASN A 3 26.87 5.45 -18.21
CA ASN A 3 26.13 4.33 -18.79
C ASN A 3 26.80 3.88 -20.10
N VAL A 4 26.99 2.58 -20.29
CA VAL A 4 27.46 2.01 -21.56
C VAL A 4 26.42 1.03 -22.07
N PHE A 5 25.80 1.32 -23.21
CA PHE A 5 24.99 0.36 -23.96
C PHE A 5 25.56 0.18 -25.37
N PHE A 6 25.66 -1.09 -25.78
CA PHE A 6 26.02 -1.48 -27.14
C PHE A 6 24.73 -1.65 -27.96
N SER A 7 24.46 -0.74 -28.90
CA SER A 7 23.34 -0.93 -29.84
C SER A 7 23.84 -1.52 -31.16
N TYR A 8 23.29 -2.68 -31.51
CA TYR A 8 23.47 -3.32 -32.82
C TYR A 8 22.34 -2.99 -33.82
N ASN A 9 21.39 -2.11 -33.46
CA ASN A 9 20.23 -1.79 -34.31
C ASN A 9 19.94 -0.28 -34.38
N SER A 10 19.55 0.17 -35.58
CA SER A 10 19.40 1.55 -36.06
C SER A 10 18.23 2.34 -35.46
N SER A 11 17.71 1.94 -34.30
CA SER A 11 16.54 2.58 -33.68
C SER A 11 16.94 3.41 -32.47
N TYR A 12 16.70 4.71 -32.57
CA TYR A 12 16.86 5.71 -31.51
C TYR A 12 16.29 5.27 -30.14
N GLN A 13 15.19 4.52 -30.13
CA GLN A 13 14.48 4.05 -28.93
C GLN A 13 15.30 3.09 -28.03
N ARG A 14 16.46 2.60 -28.49
CA ARG A 14 17.32 1.69 -27.72
C ARG A 14 18.56 2.36 -27.12
N THR A 15 18.68 3.69 -27.19
CA THR A 15 19.81 4.41 -26.59
C THR A 15 19.58 4.71 -25.12
N THR A 16 20.65 4.75 -24.31
CA THR A 16 20.51 5.00 -22.88
C THR A 16 19.96 6.40 -22.61
N GLY A 17 18.98 6.50 -21.72
CA GLY A 17 18.35 7.77 -21.37
C GLY A 17 17.38 8.28 -22.43
N ALA A 18 17.08 7.53 -23.50
CA ALA A 18 16.16 7.95 -24.57
C ALA A 18 14.81 8.44 -24.01
N PHE A 19 14.34 7.84 -22.93
CA PHE A 19 13.13 8.24 -22.21
C PHE A 19 13.11 9.72 -21.77
N PHE A 20 14.28 10.32 -21.54
CA PHE A 20 14.43 11.71 -21.08
C PHE A 20 14.86 12.69 -22.18
N TYR A 21 15.04 12.24 -23.42
CA TYR A 21 15.48 13.16 -24.46
C TYR A 21 14.32 14.06 -24.89
N GLY A 22 14.56 15.37 -24.83
CA GLY A 22 13.71 16.35 -25.47
C GLY A 22 13.93 16.37 -26.98
N LEU A 23 13.14 17.19 -27.68
CA LEU A 23 13.14 17.29 -29.14
C LEU A 23 14.53 17.56 -29.72
N GLY A 24 15.34 18.39 -29.05
CA GLY A 24 16.71 18.70 -29.48
C GLY A 24 17.66 17.51 -29.39
N THR A 25 17.62 16.75 -28.29
CA THR A 25 18.46 15.55 -28.13
C THR A 25 17.98 14.40 -29.02
N GLN A 26 16.67 14.30 -29.28
CA GLN A 26 16.12 13.37 -30.27
C GLN A 26 16.65 13.67 -31.67
N ALA A 27 16.57 14.94 -32.11
CA ALA A 27 17.12 15.37 -33.40
C ALA A 27 18.63 15.08 -33.50
N PHE A 28 19.40 15.39 -32.45
CA PHE A 28 20.82 15.11 -32.38
C PHE A 28 21.17 13.62 -32.60
N VAL A 29 20.46 12.69 -31.94
CA VAL A 29 20.74 11.26 -32.14
C VAL A 29 20.26 10.78 -33.50
N CYS A 30 19.13 11.28 -34.00
CA CYS A 30 18.67 10.99 -35.35
C CYS A 30 19.67 11.47 -36.42
N ASP A 31 20.24 12.67 -36.26
CA ASP A 31 21.26 13.22 -37.17
C ASP A 31 22.54 12.38 -37.16
N PHE A 32 22.96 11.91 -35.98
CA PHE A 32 24.06 10.96 -35.87
C PHE A 32 23.75 9.65 -36.62
N LEU A 33 22.56 9.07 -36.40
CA LEU A 33 22.11 7.83 -37.05
C LEU A 33 21.87 7.99 -38.57
N ALA A 34 21.68 9.20 -39.07
CA ALA A 34 21.52 9.50 -40.49
C ALA A 34 22.86 9.65 -41.24
N GLN A 35 23.96 9.93 -40.54
CA GLN A 35 25.28 10.14 -41.18
C GLN A 35 25.95 8.86 -41.65
N ASN A 36 26.85 8.97 -42.63
CA ASN A 36 27.70 7.86 -43.07
C ASN A 36 28.76 7.50 -42.02
N THR A 37 29.17 6.22 -41.98
CA THR A 37 30.12 5.66 -41.01
C THR A 37 31.44 6.43 -40.93
N SER A 38 32.00 6.83 -42.08
CA SER A 38 33.24 7.60 -42.17
C SER A 38 33.11 9.01 -41.61
N THR A 39 31.93 9.62 -41.76
CA THR A 39 31.64 10.94 -41.21
C THR A 39 31.54 10.85 -39.68
N ARG A 40 30.82 9.85 -39.16
CA ARG A 40 30.65 9.64 -37.70
C ARG A 40 31.98 9.45 -36.97
N GLN A 41 32.91 8.69 -37.54
CA GLN A 41 34.24 8.49 -36.95
C GLN A 41 35.07 9.77 -36.95
N ARG A 42 34.97 10.60 -37.99
CA ARG A 42 35.74 11.84 -38.08
C ARG A 42 35.25 12.93 -37.12
N THR A 43 33.96 12.94 -36.80
CA THR A 43 33.31 13.98 -36.00
C THR A 43 33.07 13.59 -34.54
N ALA A 44 33.50 12.40 -34.10
CA ALA A 44 33.47 12.01 -32.70
C ALA A 44 34.48 12.81 -31.86
N PRO A 45 34.17 13.16 -30.59
CA PRO A 45 32.94 12.85 -29.87
C PRO A 45 31.77 13.79 -30.24
N TRP A 46 30.57 13.22 -30.33
CA TRP A 46 29.33 13.98 -30.50
C TRP A 46 28.75 14.30 -29.12
N ILE A 47 28.43 15.57 -28.84
CA ILE A 47 27.91 15.99 -27.53
C ILE A 47 26.69 16.90 -27.73
N SER A 48 25.61 16.64 -27.00
CA SER A 48 24.45 17.51 -26.92
C SER A 48 23.92 17.57 -25.49
N CYS A 49 23.70 18.78 -25.01
CA CYS A 49 23.14 19.04 -23.68
C CYS A 49 21.79 19.75 -23.82
N GLN A 50 20.86 19.39 -22.94
CA GLN A 50 19.57 20.04 -22.80
C GLN A 50 19.30 20.36 -21.33
N ARG A 51 18.50 21.39 -21.11
CA ARG A 51 18.06 21.80 -19.79
C ARG A 51 16.58 21.44 -19.64
N ASP A 52 16.29 20.53 -18.74
CA ASP A 52 14.94 20.09 -18.49
C ASP A 52 14.31 20.97 -17.40
N GLN A 53 13.10 21.43 -17.69
CA GLN A 53 12.34 22.30 -16.80
C GLN A 53 11.08 21.57 -16.32
N LEU A 54 10.74 21.75 -15.05
CA LEU A 54 9.46 21.34 -14.49
C LEU A 54 8.70 22.60 -14.08
N LEU A 55 7.51 22.81 -14.65
CA LEU A 55 6.70 24.01 -14.40
C LEU A 55 7.49 25.32 -14.61
N GLY A 56 8.34 25.37 -15.64
CA GLY A 56 9.16 26.53 -15.98
C GLY A 56 10.43 26.71 -15.13
N HIS A 57 10.65 25.89 -14.10
CA HIS A 57 11.87 25.93 -13.29
C HIS A 57 12.89 24.89 -13.77
N PRO A 58 14.19 25.23 -13.91
CA PRO A 58 15.21 24.26 -14.28
C PRO A 58 15.42 23.24 -13.16
N VAL A 59 15.28 21.95 -13.49
CA VAL A 59 15.34 20.86 -12.52
C VAL A 59 16.55 19.96 -12.75
N VAL A 60 16.92 19.74 -14.01
CA VAL A 60 18.10 18.94 -14.36
C VAL A 60 18.70 19.46 -15.66
N GLU A 61 20.03 19.42 -15.75
CA GLU A 61 20.74 19.62 -17.00
C GLU A 61 21.30 18.27 -17.41
N VAL A 62 20.87 17.75 -18.55
CA VAL A 62 21.26 16.42 -19.03
C VAL A 62 22.08 16.55 -20.31
N CYS A 63 23.15 15.78 -20.39
CA CYS A 63 24.02 15.72 -21.55
C CYS A 63 24.09 14.28 -22.05
N THR A 64 23.98 14.15 -23.36
CA THR A 64 24.18 12.89 -24.07
C THR A 64 25.40 13.05 -24.97
N TRP A 65 26.33 12.11 -24.88
CA TRP A 65 27.49 12.09 -25.76
C TRP A 65 27.78 10.70 -26.31
N ILE A 66 28.39 10.68 -27.49
CA ILE A 66 28.69 9.47 -28.25
C ILE A 66 30.17 9.44 -28.56
N GLU A 67 30.84 8.38 -28.11
CA GLU A 67 32.26 8.14 -28.33
C GLU A 67 32.45 6.88 -29.18
N ALA A 68 33.45 6.90 -30.06
CA ALA A 68 33.88 5.71 -30.76
C ALA A 68 34.70 4.84 -29.80
N LEU A 69 34.47 3.53 -29.83
CA LEU A 69 35.26 2.57 -29.06
C LEU A 69 36.41 2.06 -29.94
N ASP A 70 37.64 2.25 -29.48
CA ASP A 70 38.86 1.91 -30.23
C ASP A 70 39.22 0.42 -30.18
N GLU A 71 38.63 -0.35 -29.24
CA GLU A 71 38.96 -1.76 -29.02
C GLU A 71 37.92 -2.70 -29.66
N CYS A 72 38.28 -3.27 -30.81
CA CYS A 72 37.77 -4.57 -31.21
C CYS A 72 38.97 -5.54 -31.27
N ASP A 73 39.07 -6.45 -30.32
CA ASP A 73 40.12 -7.49 -30.27
C ASP A 73 40.03 -8.51 -31.43
N ASP A 74 38.95 -8.50 -32.22
CA ASP A 74 38.82 -9.29 -33.44
C ASP A 74 37.94 -8.57 -34.47
N VAL A 75 38.33 -8.68 -35.75
CA VAL A 75 37.70 -8.18 -36.99
C VAL A 75 36.29 -7.59 -36.81
N CYS A 76 36.21 -6.29 -36.49
CA CYS A 76 34.94 -5.56 -36.43
C CYS A 76 34.51 -5.12 -37.84
N TRP A 77 33.42 -5.70 -38.34
CA TRP A 77 32.78 -5.30 -39.60
C TRP A 77 32.02 -3.97 -39.47
N SER A 78 31.87 -3.46 -38.24
CA SER A 78 31.24 -2.17 -37.94
C SER A 78 31.89 -1.50 -36.73
N PRO A 79 32.09 -0.16 -36.75
CA PRO A 79 32.57 0.56 -35.57
C PRO A 79 31.51 0.53 -34.47
N LYS A 80 31.95 0.23 -33.25
CA LYS A 80 31.11 0.28 -32.05
C LYS A 80 31.16 1.69 -31.45
N TYR A 81 30.02 2.15 -30.98
CA TYR A 81 29.89 3.44 -30.31
C TYR A 81 29.33 3.24 -28.90
N ALA A 82 29.90 3.93 -27.93
CA ALA A 82 29.31 4.06 -26.60
C ALA A 82 28.46 5.33 -26.56
N VAL A 83 27.20 5.19 -26.12
CA VAL A 83 26.31 6.34 -25.86
C VAL A 83 26.21 6.52 -24.37
N TYR A 84 26.66 7.67 -23.91
CA TYR A 84 26.61 8.07 -22.51
C TYR A 84 25.51 9.10 -22.30
N HIS A 85 24.84 9.01 -21.16
CA HIS A 85 23.82 9.95 -20.74
C HIS A 85 23.99 10.22 -19.24
N ALA A 86 24.16 11.50 -18.88
CA ALA A 86 24.33 11.94 -17.51
C ALA A 86 23.55 13.22 -17.24
N GLY A 87 23.14 13.42 -15.98
CA GLY A 87 22.38 14.59 -15.54
C GLY A 87 22.96 15.22 -14.30
N LEU A 88 23.02 16.55 -14.29
CA LEU A 88 23.30 17.39 -13.13
C LEU A 88 21.98 17.91 -12.56
N LEU A 89 21.65 17.53 -11.33
CA LEU A 89 20.42 17.96 -10.67
C LEU A 89 20.57 19.39 -10.15
N TRP A 90 19.66 20.26 -10.57
CA TRP A 90 19.57 21.64 -10.09
C TRP A 90 18.65 21.69 -8.88
N GLU A 91 19.18 21.26 -7.73
CA GLU A 91 18.49 21.37 -6.46
C GLU A 91 19.21 22.40 -5.56
N SER A 92 18.48 23.43 -5.13
CA SER A 92 19.02 24.37 -4.17
C SER A 92 19.08 23.75 -2.78
N VAL A 93 20.12 24.08 -2.01
CA VAL A 93 20.27 23.65 -0.62
C VAL A 93 19.05 24.04 0.21
N ALA A 94 18.49 25.23 -0.02
CA ALA A 94 17.27 25.68 0.63
C ALA A 94 16.07 24.77 0.32
N PHE A 95 15.86 24.39 -0.94
CA PHE A 95 14.76 23.49 -1.31
C PHE A 95 14.92 22.09 -0.70
N ALA A 96 16.15 21.58 -0.61
CA ALA A 96 16.44 20.31 0.06
C ALA A 96 16.05 20.35 1.55
N TRP A 97 16.42 21.41 2.27
CA TRP A 97 16.03 21.60 3.67
C TRP A 97 14.52 21.76 3.86
N VAL A 98 13.85 22.47 2.96
CA VAL A 98 12.38 22.59 2.97
C VAL A 98 11.73 21.21 2.81
N LYS A 99 12.17 20.40 1.84
CA LYS A 99 11.66 19.02 1.68
C LYS A 99 11.92 18.17 2.92
N LEU A 100 13.10 18.26 3.52
CA LEU A 100 13.40 17.54 4.75
C LEU A 100 12.48 17.97 5.90
N GLY A 101 12.29 19.29 6.09
CA GLY A 101 11.38 19.83 7.09
C GLY A 101 9.93 19.35 6.89
N LEU A 102 9.44 19.39 5.65
CA LEU A 102 8.11 18.87 5.31
C LEU A 102 7.98 17.36 5.58
N ARG A 103 9.01 16.56 5.28
CA ARG A 103 9.02 15.12 5.59
C ARG A 103 9.02 14.86 7.09
N CYS A 104 9.83 15.58 7.86
CA CYS A 104 9.82 15.47 9.32
C CYS A 104 8.46 15.85 9.90
N MET A 105 7.83 16.91 9.39
CA MET A 105 6.48 17.31 9.78
C MET A 105 5.46 16.21 9.44
N LEU A 106 5.51 15.63 8.24
CA LEU A 106 4.63 14.54 7.83
C LEU A 106 4.81 13.29 8.71
N VAL A 107 6.05 12.94 9.06
CA VAL A 107 6.33 11.86 10.03
C VAL A 107 5.66 12.15 11.37
N GLY A 108 5.78 13.37 11.89
CA GLY A 108 5.11 13.77 13.14
C GLY A 108 3.58 13.69 13.05
N ILE A 109 2.99 14.12 11.93
CA ILE A 109 1.54 14.03 11.68
C ILE A 109 1.09 12.57 11.62
N ILE A 110 1.79 11.73 10.86
CA ILE A 110 1.50 10.30 10.74
C ILE A 110 1.60 9.63 12.10
N TRP A 111 2.66 9.91 12.86
CA TRP A 111 2.85 9.36 14.21
C TRP A 111 1.72 9.76 15.15
N ARG A 112 1.34 11.05 15.17
CA ARG A 112 0.23 11.53 15.99
C ARG A 112 -1.08 10.85 15.59
N GLN A 113 -1.33 10.72 14.29
CA GLN A 113 -2.54 10.08 13.79
C GLN A 113 -2.61 8.59 14.16
N LEU A 114 -1.49 7.86 14.03
CA LEU A 114 -1.36 6.48 14.50
C LEU A 114 -1.60 6.36 16.00
N TRP A 115 -1.03 7.27 16.78
CA TRP A 115 -1.19 7.25 18.22
C TRP A 115 -2.65 7.46 18.63
N VAL A 116 -3.26 8.55 18.15
CA VAL A 116 -4.61 8.94 18.55
C VAL A 116 -5.65 7.93 18.05
N SER A 117 -5.55 7.48 16.80
CA SER A 117 -6.60 6.66 16.17
C SER A 117 -6.37 5.15 16.26
N TYR A 118 -5.22 4.69 16.75
CA TYR A 118 -4.92 3.26 16.85
C TYR A 118 -4.32 2.88 18.21
N PHE A 119 -3.13 3.38 18.54
CA PHE A 119 -2.40 2.91 19.73
C PHE A 119 -3.04 3.33 21.05
N SER A 120 -3.66 4.52 21.12
CA SER A 120 -4.35 4.99 22.31
C SER A 120 -5.49 4.05 22.72
N HIS A 121 -6.16 3.41 21.76
CA HIS A 121 -7.30 2.54 22.02
C HIS A 121 -6.90 1.21 22.69
N TYR A 122 -5.62 0.85 22.67
CA TYR A 122 -5.15 -0.31 23.41
C TYR A 122 -5.15 -0.09 24.92
N SER A 123 -5.00 1.16 25.41
CA SER A 123 -5.06 1.40 26.86
C SER A 123 -6.45 1.09 27.42
N SER A 124 -7.51 1.54 26.75
CA SER A 124 -8.89 1.23 27.15
C SER A 124 -9.18 -0.27 27.06
N LEU A 125 -8.67 -0.94 26.02
CA LEU A 125 -8.83 -2.38 25.88
C LEU A 125 -8.14 -3.14 27.02
N ILE A 126 -6.89 -2.80 27.34
CA ILE A 126 -6.13 -3.47 28.42
C ILE A 126 -6.86 -3.31 29.75
N VAL A 127 -7.32 -2.09 30.09
CA VAL A 127 -8.08 -1.85 31.31
C VAL A 127 -9.33 -2.73 31.34
N ASN A 128 -10.15 -2.70 30.28
CA ASN A 128 -11.38 -3.48 30.20
C ASN A 128 -11.14 -5.00 30.29
N LEU A 129 -10.07 -5.51 29.68
CA LEU A 129 -9.70 -6.93 29.76
C LEU A 129 -9.31 -7.32 31.19
N THR A 130 -8.59 -6.46 31.90
CA THR A 130 -8.16 -6.72 33.28
C THR A 130 -9.29 -6.62 34.30
N THR A 131 -10.34 -5.84 34.02
CA THR A 131 -11.43 -5.59 34.98
C THR A 131 -12.68 -6.42 34.71
N LEU A 132 -13.04 -6.63 33.43
CA LEU A 132 -14.31 -7.25 33.03
C LEU A 132 -14.12 -8.61 32.34
N GLY A 133 -12.93 -8.89 31.79
CA GLY A 133 -12.67 -10.08 30.99
C GLY A 133 -13.36 -10.06 29.63
N LEU A 134 -13.35 -11.19 28.91
CA LEU A 134 -13.98 -11.34 27.59
C LEU A 134 -15.19 -12.27 27.64
N PRO A 135 -16.27 -11.97 26.88
CA PRO A 135 -17.38 -12.91 26.69
C PRO A 135 -16.94 -14.11 25.83
N ARG A 136 -17.47 -15.31 26.08
CA ARG A 136 -17.18 -16.50 25.27
C ARG A 136 -17.68 -16.36 23.83
N SER A 137 -16.90 -16.86 22.87
CA SER A 137 -17.36 -17.05 21.49
C SER A 137 -18.43 -18.14 21.44
N GLY A 138 -19.68 -17.73 21.17
CA GLY A 138 -20.82 -18.65 21.11
C GLY A 138 -22.16 -18.07 21.53
N GLY A 139 -22.18 -16.88 22.16
CA GLY A 139 -23.43 -16.15 22.43
C GLY A 139 -24.21 -16.64 23.66
N GLY A 140 -23.54 -16.79 24.79
CA GLY A 140 -24.18 -16.91 26.11
C GLY A 140 -23.62 -15.87 27.08
N ASP A 141 -24.28 -15.66 28.21
CA ASP A 141 -23.84 -14.78 29.32
C ASP A 141 -22.57 -15.31 30.05
N ASP A 142 -21.94 -16.33 29.49
CA ASP A 142 -20.79 -17.03 30.05
C ASP A 142 -19.48 -16.34 29.62
N TYR A 143 -18.72 -15.83 30.58
CA TYR A 143 -17.45 -15.16 30.35
C TYR A 143 -16.31 -16.18 30.29
N VAL A 144 -15.30 -15.96 29.44
CA VAL A 144 -14.09 -16.82 29.39
C VAL A 144 -13.30 -16.73 30.70
N GLY A 145 -13.54 -15.67 31.48
CA GLY A 145 -12.81 -15.29 32.70
C GLY A 145 -12.74 -16.38 33.78
N ASP A 146 -13.75 -17.26 33.89
CA ASP A 146 -13.77 -18.31 34.92
C ASP A 146 -12.70 -19.40 34.71
N THR A 147 -12.04 -19.40 33.54
CA THR A 147 -10.99 -20.35 33.16
C THR A 147 -9.77 -19.68 32.54
N THR A 148 -9.62 -18.35 32.65
CA THR A 148 -8.52 -17.61 32.00
C THR A 148 -7.59 -16.97 33.03
N ASP A 149 -6.32 -17.36 33.02
CA ASP A 149 -5.30 -16.81 33.93
C ASP A 149 -4.62 -15.56 33.36
N SER A 150 -4.50 -15.47 32.03
CA SER A 150 -3.85 -14.34 31.38
C SER A 150 -4.30 -14.13 29.93
N TYR A 151 -4.12 -12.90 29.44
CA TYR A 151 -4.40 -12.50 28.07
C TYR A 151 -3.12 -12.16 27.33
N VAL A 152 -2.93 -12.72 26.14
CA VAL A 152 -1.86 -12.32 25.21
C VAL A 152 -2.45 -11.52 24.07
N LEU A 153 -1.92 -10.30 23.88
CA LEU A 153 -2.44 -9.34 22.92
C LEU A 153 -1.53 -9.23 21.70
N HIS A 154 -2.06 -9.59 20.54
CA HIS A 154 -1.37 -9.41 19.26
C HIS A 154 -1.85 -8.14 18.59
N VAL A 155 -0.97 -7.13 18.61
CA VAL A 155 -1.22 -5.81 18.01
C VAL A 155 -1.15 -5.92 16.48
N GLY A 156 -2.19 -5.44 15.81
CA GLY A 156 -2.25 -5.37 14.35
C GLY A 156 -1.40 -4.26 13.74
N ASP A 157 -1.37 -4.21 12.41
CA ASP A 157 -0.70 -3.19 11.61
C ASP A 157 -1.67 -2.09 11.17
N PRO A 158 -1.54 -0.86 11.68
CA PRO A 158 -2.43 0.25 11.36
C PRO A 158 -2.13 0.93 10.02
N THR A 159 -1.26 0.37 9.17
CA THR A 159 -0.82 1.00 7.91
C THR A 159 -1.99 1.49 7.07
N TRP A 160 -3.08 0.71 6.93
CA TRP A 160 -4.24 1.13 6.12
C TRP A 160 -4.90 2.43 6.62
N LEU A 161 -4.85 2.71 7.92
CA LEU A 161 -5.44 3.91 8.53
C LEU A 161 -4.75 5.17 8.01
N ILE A 162 -3.43 5.09 7.82
CA ILE A 162 -2.62 6.18 7.26
C ILE A 162 -2.77 6.25 5.74
N LEU A 163 -2.68 5.11 5.06
CA LEU A 163 -2.82 5.05 3.59
C LEU A 163 -4.18 5.56 3.10
N SER A 164 -5.21 5.41 3.94
CA SER A 164 -6.54 5.89 3.62
C SER A 164 -6.75 7.37 3.92
N HIS A 165 -5.86 8.03 4.67
CA HIS A 165 -6.05 9.43 5.04
C HIS A 165 -5.81 10.38 3.85
N PRO A 166 -6.83 11.13 3.35
CA PRO A 166 -6.73 11.93 2.12
C PRO A 166 -5.51 12.84 2.09
N PHE A 167 -5.30 13.59 3.18
CA PHE A 167 -4.24 14.58 3.25
C PHE A 167 -2.86 13.95 3.30
N VAL A 168 -2.71 12.76 3.90
CA VAL A 168 -1.41 12.09 3.96
C VAL A 168 -1.07 11.57 2.57
N SER A 169 -1.99 10.86 1.93
CA SER A 169 -1.78 10.35 0.57
C SER A 169 -1.54 11.47 -0.44
N LEU A 170 -2.29 12.57 -0.36
CA LEU A 170 -2.06 13.75 -1.19
C LEU A 170 -0.67 14.37 -0.93
N ALA A 171 -0.29 14.56 0.33
CA ALA A 171 1.01 15.13 0.67
C ALA A 171 2.17 14.24 0.20
N MET A 172 2.03 12.92 0.29
CA MET A 172 3.03 11.98 -0.22
C MET A 172 3.12 12.00 -1.74
N VAL A 173 2.01 12.15 -2.47
CA VAL A 173 2.01 12.35 -3.92
C VAL A 173 2.72 13.66 -4.29
N VAL A 174 2.42 14.76 -3.59
CA VAL A 174 3.10 16.04 -3.79
C VAL A 174 4.61 15.92 -3.51
N ASP A 175 5.02 15.22 -2.46
CA ASP A 175 6.44 14.95 -2.17
C ASP A 175 7.12 14.07 -3.25
N CYS A 176 6.37 13.15 -3.87
CA CYS A 176 6.86 12.39 -5.03
C CYS A 176 7.14 13.32 -6.23
N PHE A 177 6.21 14.20 -6.57
CA PHE A 177 6.39 15.16 -7.67
C PHE A 177 7.45 16.22 -7.38
N ALA A 178 7.54 16.71 -6.13
CA ALA A 178 8.62 17.59 -5.68
C ALA A 178 10.00 16.91 -5.72
N SER A 179 10.03 15.57 -5.83
CA SER A 179 11.23 14.76 -6.01
C SER A 179 11.34 14.16 -7.42
N ALA A 180 10.70 14.76 -8.43
CA ALA A 180 10.67 14.25 -9.80
C ALA A 180 12.07 14.11 -10.44
N SER A 181 13.02 14.99 -10.10
CA SER A 181 14.42 14.88 -10.55
C SER A 181 15.04 13.53 -10.16
N TYR A 182 14.84 13.11 -8.91
CA TYR A 182 15.30 11.83 -8.41
C TYR A 182 14.53 10.65 -9.00
N MET A 183 13.27 10.86 -9.43
CA MET A 183 12.54 9.86 -10.22
C MET A 183 13.16 9.67 -11.60
N GLY A 184 13.65 10.74 -12.22
CA GLY A 184 14.46 10.66 -13.45
C GLY A 184 15.75 9.86 -13.25
N VAL A 185 16.47 10.11 -12.15
CA VAL A 185 17.66 9.32 -11.77
C VAL A 185 17.31 7.84 -11.57
N ALA A 186 16.20 7.54 -10.88
CA ALA A 186 15.75 6.17 -10.70
C ALA A 186 15.39 5.49 -12.04
N GLY A 187 14.74 6.20 -12.97
CA GLY A 187 14.48 5.69 -14.33
C GLY A 187 15.75 5.36 -15.10
N ASN A 188 16.79 6.20 -14.98
CA ASN A 188 18.11 5.91 -15.54
C ASN A 188 18.74 4.66 -14.91
N ARG A 189 18.58 4.45 -13.59
CA ARG A 189 19.07 3.24 -12.91
C ARG A 189 18.33 1.97 -13.33
N VAL A 190 17.02 2.04 -13.54
CA VAL A 190 16.21 0.90 -14.03
C VAL A 190 16.64 0.49 -15.45
N SER A 191 17.17 1.41 -16.26
CA SER A 191 17.72 1.08 -17.58
C SER A 191 19.02 0.26 -17.50
N GLN A 192 19.69 0.22 -16.35
CA GLN A 192 20.97 -0.49 -16.15
C GLN A 192 20.77 -1.96 -15.78
N VAL A 193 20.17 -2.76 -16.68
CA VAL A 193 19.89 -4.19 -16.43
C VAL A 193 21.17 -5.01 -16.20
N GLY A 194 22.32 -4.54 -16.70
CA GLY A 194 23.63 -5.15 -16.45
C GLY A 194 24.18 -4.96 -15.03
N ASP A 195 23.67 -3.99 -14.27
CA ASP A 195 24.00 -3.76 -12.86
C ASP A 195 22.75 -3.99 -12.00
N ALA A 196 22.64 -5.20 -11.45
CA ALA A 196 21.49 -5.61 -10.64
C ALA A 196 21.25 -4.70 -9.43
N VAL A 197 22.30 -4.10 -8.86
CA VAL A 197 22.17 -3.21 -7.69
C VAL A 197 21.51 -1.90 -8.12
N GLN A 198 21.97 -1.30 -9.22
CA GLN A 198 21.36 -0.08 -9.74
C GLN A 198 19.91 -0.33 -10.17
N PHE A 199 19.65 -1.43 -10.85
CA PHE A 199 18.30 -1.84 -11.22
C PHE A 199 17.38 -1.92 -9.99
N VAL A 200 17.77 -2.66 -8.95
CA VAL A 200 16.97 -2.82 -7.73
C VAL A 200 16.78 -1.50 -6.99
N LEU A 201 17.81 -0.66 -6.88
CA LEU A 201 17.69 0.67 -6.27
C LEU A 201 16.72 1.57 -7.05
N GLY A 202 16.71 1.46 -8.38
CA GLY A 202 15.75 2.13 -9.25
C GLY A 202 14.32 1.66 -9.00
N CYS A 203 14.09 0.34 -8.92
CA CYS A 203 12.79 -0.26 -8.59
C CYS A 203 12.27 0.21 -7.22
N LEU A 204 13.12 0.14 -6.20
CA LEU A 204 12.77 0.54 -4.83
C LEU A 204 12.41 2.02 -4.76
N TYR A 205 13.14 2.89 -5.44
CA TYR A 205 12.80 4.31 -5.50
C TYR A 205 11.48 4.54 -6.28
N GLY A 206 11.26 3.81 -7.37
CA GLY A 206 10.03 3.85 -8.16
C GLY A 206 8.77 3.46 -7.39
N SER A 207 8.90 2.60 -6.37
CA SER A 207 7.77 2.18 -5.50
C SER A 207 7.02 3.35 -4.86
N ARG A 208 7.63 4.54 -4.76
CA ARG A 208 6.98 5.77 -4.27
C ARG A 208 5.73 6.16 -5.08
N LEU A 209 5.61 5.71 -6.33
CA LEU A 209 4.41 5.89 -7.13
C LEU A 209 3.20 5.11 -6.60
N ALA A 210 3.36 4.18 -5.66
CA ALA A 210 2.25 3.54 -4.94
C ALA A 210 1.34 4.55 -4.23
N TRP A 211 1.87 5.71 -3.82
CA TRP A 211 1.07 6.79 -3.25
C TRP A 211 0.04 7.36 -4.22
N VAL A 212 0.34 7.35 -5.52
CA VAL A 212 -0.64 7.72 -6.55
C VAL A 212 -1.78 6.70 -6.56
N ALA A 213 -1.48 5.40 -6.47
CA ALA A 213 -2.51 4.37 -6.39
C ALA A 213 -3.38 4.51 -5.13
N TYR A 214 -2.79 4.77 -3.96
CA TYR A 214 -3.56 4.98 -2.73
C TYR A 214 -4.44 6.23 -2.80
N LEU A 215 -3.96 7.32 -3.40
CA LEU A 215 -4.78 8.52 -3.63
C LEU A 215 -5.92 8.23 -4.62
N THR A 216 -5.65 7.50 -5.71
CA THR A 216 -6.67 7.07 -6.66
C THR A 216 -7.72 6.19 -6.00
N MET A 217 -7.33 5.23 -5.17
CA MET A 217 -8.26 4.41 -4.38
C MET A 217 -9.11 5.26 -3.43
N HIS A 218 -8.53 6.33 -2.88
CA HIS A 218 -9.30 7.25 -2.04
C HIS A 218 -10.36 8.00 -2.85
N VAL A 219 -9.96 8.61 -3.98
CA VAL A 219 -10.87 9.34 -4.87
C VAL A 219 -11.93 8.42 -5.43
N ALA A 220 -11.58 7.20 -5.86
CA ALA A 220 -12.50 6.20 -6.39
C ALA A 220 -13.47 5.63 -5.34
N SER A 221 -13.11 5.65 -4.05
CA SER A 221 -14.04 5.21 -2.99
C SER A 221 -15.29 6.08 -2.90
N TRP A 222 -15.20 7.38 -3.23
CA TRP A 222 -16.34 8.30 -3.21
C TRP A 222 -17.44 7.96 -4.24
N PRO A 223 -17.15 7.83 -5.55
CA PRO A 223 -18.17 7.44 -6.53
C PRO A 223 -18.68 6.01 -6.29
N ILE A 224 -17.82 5.07 -5.88
CA ILE A 224 -18.23 3.70 -5.53
C ILE A 224 -19.31 3.72 -4.44
N LYS A 225 -19.10 4.54 -3.39
CA LYS A 225 -20.08 4.73 -2.32
C LYS A 225 -21.35 5.44 -2.80
N ARG A 226 -21.19 6.47 -3.63
CA ARG A 226 -22.30 7.29 -4.12
C ARG A 226 -23.26 6.51 -5.03
N TRP A 227 -22.76 5.49 -5.72
CA TRP A 227 -23.51 4.63 -6.65
C TRP A 227 -23.75 3.21 -6.14
N HIS A 228 -23.44 2.92 -4.88
CA HIS A 228 -23.65 1.61 -4.24
C HIS A 228 -22.98 0.43 -4.99
N LEU A 229 -21.76 0.66 -5.51
CA LEU A 229 -21.02 -0.34 -6.27
C LEU A 229 -20.09 -1.19 -5.40
N GLU A 230 -20.19 -1.14 -4.07
CA GLU A 230 -19.23 -1.78 -3.14
C GLU A 230 -19.16 -3.30 -3.24
N GLU A 231 -20.18 -3.93 -3.83
CA GLU A 231 -20.21 -5.37 -4.11
C GLU A 231 -19.27 -5.78 -5.25
N TYR A 232 -19.01 -4.88 -6.21
CA TYR A 232 -18.15 -5.13 -7.36
C TYR A 232 -16.66 -4.89 -7.07
N PHE A 233 -16.33 -4.37 -5.89
CA PHE A 233 -14.96 -4.04 -5.53
C PHE A 233 -14.49 -4.79 -4.30
N ASP A 234 -13.41 -5.54 -4.48
CA ASP A 234 -12.69 -6.19 -3.39
C ASP A 234 -11.61 -5.26 -2.81
N PRO A 235 -11.49 -5.22 -1.47
CA PRO A 235 -10.51 -4.39 -0.81
C PRO A 235 -9.09 -4.91 -1.07
N VAL A 236 -8.19 -4.00 -1.40
CA VAL A 236 -6.80 -4.32 -1.72
C VAL A 236 -5.93 -4.28 -0.46
N ASP A 237 -5.13 -5.32 -0.27
CA ASP A 237 -4.14 -5.45 0.81
C ASP A 237 -2.94 -4.52 0.57
N SER A 238 -2.58 -3.76 1.60
CA SER A 238 -1.51 -2.77 1.53
C SER A 238 -0.12 -3.38 1.29
N GLY A 239 0.14 -4.57 1.81
CA GLY A 239 1.36 -5.34 1.60
C GLY A 239 1.48 -5.84 0.16
N TRP A 240 0.38 -6.32 -0.43
CA TRP A 240 0.36 -6.70 -1.85
C TRP A 240 0.62 -5.51 -2.76
N MET A 241 0.07 -4.33 -2.45
CA MET A 241 0.35 -3.10 -3.19
C MET A 241 1.82 -2.66 -3.08
N ALA A 242 2.41 -2.77 -1.89
CA ALA A 242 3.82 -2.42 -1.69
C ALA A 242 4.76 -3.39 -2.43
N ILE A 243 4.46 -4.69 -2.40
CA ILE A 243 5.24 -5.71 -3.12
C ILE A 243 5.08 -5.52 -4.62
N SER A 244 3.84 -5.41 -5.12
CA SER A 244 3.59 -5.26 -6.56
C SER A 244 4.22 -3.99 -7.12
N SER A 245 4.08 -2.85 -6.43
CA SER A 245 4.74 -1.61 -6.85
C SER A 245 6.26 -1.74 -6.84
N SER A 246 6.87 -2.36 -5.84
CA SER A 246 8.33 -2.53 -5.78
C SER A 246 8.86 -3.48 -6.85
N VAL A 247 8.12 -4.55 -7.14
CA VAL A 247 8.51 -5.57 -8.12
C VAL A 247 8.27 -5.09 -9.55
N TYR A 248 7.12 -4.44 -9.81
CA TYR A 248 6.72 -4.07 -11.16
C TYR A 248 7.12 -2.65 -11.58
N ALA A 249 7.37 -1.71 -10.66
CA ALA A 249 7.69 -0.33 -11.05
C ALA A 249 8.91 -0.26 -11.97
N GLY A 250 9.98 -1.01 -11.67
CA GLY A 250 11.17 -1.07 -12.53
C GLY A 250 10.91 -1.77 -13.86
N PRO A 251 10.45 -3.03 -13.90
CA PRO A 251 10.14 -3.73 -15.14
C PRO A 251 9.15 -3.00 -16.06
N ILE A 252 8.09 -2.39 -15.50
CA ILE A 252 7.15 -1.59 -16.28
C ILE A 252 7.83 -0.33 -16.81
N MET A 253 8.62 0.37 -15.99
CA MET A 253 9.39 1.52 -16.44
C MET A 253 10.39 1.13 -17.54
N TRP A 254 11.07 -0.01 -17.42
CA TRP A 254 11.98 -0.55 -18.41
C TRP A 254 11.26 -0.91 -19.72
N LEU A 255 10.09 -1.55 -19.64
CA LEU A 255 9.25 -1.80 -20.80
C LEU A 255 8.79 -0.50 -21.45
N ALA A 256 8.41 0.50 -20.65
CA ALA A 256 8.02 1.81 -21.13
C ALA A 256 9.19 2.51 -21.84
N THR A 257 10.41 2.44 -21.31
CA THR A 257 11.60 3.06 -21.91
C THR A 257 12.10 2.35 -23.16
N ASN A 258 11.82 1.05 -23.33
CA ASN A 258 12.31 0.24 -24.45
C ASN A 258 11.24 -0.12 -25.49
N SER A 259 10.06 0.49 -25.42
CA SER A 259 8.97 0.25 -26.37
C SER A 259 8.37 1.56 -26.88
N ILE A 260 7.40 1.44 -27.80
CA ILE A 260 6.65 2.60 -28.32
C ILE A 260 5.86 3.35 -27.23
N LEU A 261 5.66 2.72 -26.06
CA LEU A 261 5.09 3.37 -24.89
C LEU A 261 5.93 4.57 -24.43
N MET A 262 7.21 4.67 -24.78
CA MET A 262 8.03 5.84 -24.47
C MET A 262 7.45 7.14 -25.06
N VAL A 263 6.80 7.09 -26.23
CA VAL A 263 6.29 8.26 -26.95
C VAL A 263 5.24 9.05 -26.15
N PRO A 264 4.17 8.43 -25.59
CA PRO A 264 3.24 9.15 -24.72
C PRO A 264 3.89 9.65 -23.43
N PHE A 265 4.90 8.97 -22.87
CA PHE A 265 5.62 9.47 -21.69
C PHE A 265 6.50 10.69 -22.01
N GLN A 266 7.23 10.68 -23.14
CA GLN A 266 7.96 11.85 -23.63
C GLN A 266 6.99 13.01 -23.95
N GLY A 267 5.82 12.69 -24.50
CA GLY A 267 4.70 13.62 -24.65
C GLY A 267 4.28 14.21 -23.31
N MET A 268 4.08 13.40 -22.28
CA MET A 268 3.73 13.82 -20.92
C MET A 268 4.76 14.80 -20.32
N PHE A 269 6.06 14.54 -20.49
CA PHE A 269 7.13 15.46 -20.06
C PHE A 269 7.13 16.78 -20.84
N THR A 270 6.67 16.77 -22.08
CA THR A 270 6.52 17.96 -22.92
C THR A 270 5.22 18.73 -22.63
N PHE A 271 4.19 18.06 -22.10
CA PHE A 271 2.79 18.53 -22.00
C PHE A 271 2.24 18.74 -20.58
N LEU A 272 3.06 18.89 -19.52
CA LEU A 272 2.56 19.09 -18.15
C LEU A 272 1.86 20.46 -17.91
N VAL A 273 0.68 20.64 -18.53
CA VAL A 273 -0.51 21.40 -18.12
C VAL A 273 -1.76 20.59 -18.55
N ALA A 274 -2.53 20.14 -17.55
CA ALA A 274 -3.93 19.64 -17.57
C ALA A 274 -4.27 18.19 -18.04
N ALA A 275 -5.19 17.60 -17.27
CA ALA A 275 -5.70 16.20 -17.14
C ALA A 275 -6.62 15.71 -18.29
N PRO A 276 -7.32 14.53 -18.24
CA PRO A 276 -7.34 13.40 -17.29
C PRO A 276 -7.10 11.99 -17.92
N LEU A 277 -6.97 10.97 -17.06
CA LEU A 277 -6.75 9.55 -17.40
C LEU A 277 -8.07 8.75 -17.41
N GLU A 278 -8.24 7.90 -18.43
CA GLU A 278 -9.31 6.88 -18.51
C GLU A 278 -8.94 5.58 -17.79
N THR A 279 -10.01 4.87 -17.39
CA THR A 279 -10.07 3.75 -16.45
C THR A 279 -9.75 2.40 -17.07
N SER A 280 -9.10 1.52 -16.30
CA SER A 280 -8.93 0.10 -16.60
C SER A 280 -9.88 -0.78 -15.78
N GLU A 281 -10.44 -1.80 -16.43
CA GLU A 281 -11.41 -2.77 -15.88
C GLU A 281 -10.78 -3.75 -14.88
N ILE A 282 -11.56 -4.14 -13.86
CA ILE A 282 -11.19 -5.15 -12.86
C ILE A 282 -12.12 -6.36 -13.03
N SER A 283 -11.53 -7.54 -13.24
CA SER A 283 -12.23 -8.83 -13.15
C SER A 283 -12.47 -9.19 -11.69
N THR A 284 -13.71 -9.56 -11.33
CA THR A 284 -14.08 -10.09 -10.02
C THR A 284 -14.45 -11.57 -10.12
N GLY A 285 -13.85 -12.38 -9.22
CA GLY A 285 -14.25 -13.76 -8.96
C GLY A 285 -14.46 -13.94 -7.47
N ARG A 286 -15.71 -14.22 -7.04
CA ARG A 286 -16.08 -14.35 -5.63
C ARG A 286 -16.09 -15.81 -5.20
N HIS A 287 -15.34 -16.15 -4.15
CA HIS A 287 -15.51 -17.40 -3.41
C HIS A 287 -16.09 -17.10 -2.02
N ARG A 288 -17.27 -17.67 -1.72
CA ARG A 288 -17.90 -17.66 -0.39
C ARG A 288 -17.04 -18.49 0.57
N ARG A 289 -16.63 -17.91 1.71
CA ARG A 289 -15.75 -18.59 2.70
C ARG A 289 -16.54 -19.01 3.94
N GLU A 290 -16.09 -20.07 4.60
CA GLU A 290 -16.73 -20.64 5.81
C GLU A 290 -16.60 -19.74 7.05
N LEU A 291 -17.57 -19.81 7.98
CA LEU A 291 -17.71 -18.91 9.14
C LEU A 291 -16.47 -18.84 10.06
N GLU A 292 -15.76 -19.96 10.26
CA GLU A 292 -14.55 -19.99 11.10
C GLU A 292 -13.32 -19.35 10.45
N SER A 293 -13.39 -19.06 9.14
CA SER A 293 -12.31 -18.40 8.42
C SER A 293 -12.10 -16.97 8.95
N PHE A 294 -13.16 -16.24 9.27
CA PHE A 294 -13.08 -14.80 9.60
C PHE A 294 -12.32 -14.49 10.89
N ALA A 295 -12.42 -15.38 11.87
CA ALA A 295 -11.72 -15.28 13.15
C ALA A 295 -10.25 -15.76 13.09
N SER A 296 -9.81 -16.32 11.96
CA SER A 296 -8.48 -16.94 11.86
C SER A 296 -7.36 -15.96 11.53
N MET A 297 -6.42 -15.80 12.46
CA MET A 297 -5.22 -14.97 12.33
C MET A 297 -4.32 -15.32 11.14
N THR A 298 -4.19 -16.60 10.79
CA THR A 298 -3.28 -17.08 9.72
C THR A 298 -3.97 -17.31 8.38
N LYS A 299 -5.30 -17.48 8.36
CA LYS A 299 -6.07 -17.73 7.11
C LYS A 299 -6.76 -16.48 6.59
N PHE A 300 -7.20 -15.57 7.46
CA PHE A 300 -7.98 -14.39 7.11
C PHE A 300 -7.32 -13.10 7.61
N ASN A 301 -6.02 -12.98 7.36
CA ASN A 301 -5.26 -11.74 7.56
C ASN A 301 -4.42 -11.42 6.32
N ASP A 302 -3.80 -10.25 6.30
CA ASP A 302 -2.95 -9.77 5.21
C ASP A 302 -1.64 -10.57 5.13
N LEU A 303 -1.02 -10.67 3.95
CA LEU A 303 0.14 -11.55 3.73
C LEU A 303 1.28 -11.28 4.73
N LYS A 304 1.61 -9.99 4.90
CA LYS A 304 2.62 -9.52 5.87
C LYS A 304 2.31 -10.05 7.27
N GLN A 305 1.05 -9.91 7.71
CA GLN A 305 0.63 -10.32 9.05
C GLN A 305 0.65 -11.84 9.22
N ARG A 306 0.31 -12.62 8.17
CA ARG A 306 0.42 -14.08 8.22
C ARG A 306 1.85 -14.53 8.48
N VAL A 307 2.82 -13.91 7.80
CA VAL A 307 4.24 -14.23 7.98
C VAL A 307 4.72 -13.83 9.36
N VAL A 308 4.44 -12.59 9.79
CA VAL A 308 4.91 -12.07 11.09
C VAL A 308 4.26 -12.84 12.24
N LEU A 309 2.93 -12.93 12.28
CA LEU A 309 2.23 -13.58 13.38
C LEU A 309 2.46 -15.10 13.39
N GLY A 310 2.59 -15.72 12.21
CA GLY A 310 3.01 -17.12 12.10
C GLY A 310 4.41 -17.36 12.68
N SER A 311 5.35 -16.48 12.38
CA SER A 311 6.73 -16.55 12.90
C SER A 311 6.80 -16.25 14.39
N CYS A 312 6.10 -15.23 14.87
CA CYS A 312 6.01 -14.89 16.29
C CYS A 312 5.41 -16.05 17.08
N ARG A 313 4.31 -16.67 16.58
CA ARG A 313 3.72 -17.85 17.21
C ARG A 313 4.72 -19.00 17.24
N TYR A 314 5.40 -19.28 16.13
CA TYR A 314 6.44 -20.31 16.11
C TYR A 314 7.53 -20.04 17.15
N ILE A 315 8.03 -18.81 17.28
CA ILE A 315 9.08 -18.43 18.24
C ILE A 315 8.59 -18.51 19.68
N ILE A 316 7.40 -17.99 19.99
CA ILE A 316 6.83 -17.96 21.35
C ILE A 316 6.58 -19.38 21.87
N TYR A 317 6.12 -20.27 20.99
CA TYR A 317 5.83 -21.67 21.35
C TYR A 317 7.01 -22.63 21.04
N ARG A 318 8.16 -22.11 20.58
CA ARG A 318 9.38 -22.89 20.30
C ARG A 318 9.90 -23.50 21.60
N GLY A 319 9.89 -24.83 21.69
CA GLY A 319 10.32 -25.57 22.89
C GLY A 319 9.19 -26.13 23.76
N ARG A 320 7.92 -25.94 23.36
CA ARG A 320 6.76 -26.68 23.91
C ARG A 320 6.31 -27.75 22.92
N ASP A 321 7.09 -28.83 22.82
CA ASP A 321 6.93 -29.88 21.80
C ASP A 321 5.54 -30.55 21.81
N GLU A 322 4.82 -30.53 22.93
CA GLU A 322 3.45 -31.05 23.02
C GLU A 322 2.40 -30.16 22.31
N VAL A 323 2.61 -28.84 22.26
CA VAL A 323 1.66 -27.87 21.67
C VAL A 323 1.81 -27.76 20.14
N ILE A 324 3.01 -28.03 19.61
CA ILE A 324 3.28 -28.01 18.16
C ILE A 324 2.76 -29.29 17.50
N ASN A 325 2.89 -30.43 18.18
CA ASN A 325 2.51 -31.74 17.64
C ASN A 325 1.02 -32.07 17.84
N ASN A 326 0.37 -31.54 18.89
CA ASN A 326 -1.07 -31.59 19.10
C ASN A 326 -1.58 -30.18 19.48
N PRO A 327 -1.84 -29.30 18.50
CA PRO A 327 -2.37 -27.98 18.82
C PRO A 327 -3.73 -28.17 19.53
N PRO A 328 -3.92 -27.62 20.75
CA PRO A 328 -5.23 -27.65 21.38
C PRO A 328 -6.24 -27.01 20.43
N LEU A 329 -7.46 -27.51 20.43
CA LEU A 329 -8.56 -27.02 19.60
C LEU A 329 -8.95 -25.62 20.10
N VAL A 330 -8.17 -24.60 19.71
CA VAL A 330 -8.37 -23.22 20.11
C VAL A 330 -9.68 -22.76 19.47
N ARG A 331 -10.68 -22.48 20.30
CA ARG A 331 -11.93 -21.88 19.81
C ARG A 331 -11.62 -20.51 19.22
N LYS A 332 -12.18 -20.22 18.06
CA LYS A 332 -11.99 -18.93 17.39
C LYS A 332 -13.27 -18.12 17.49
N GLY A 333 -13.12 -16.87 17.90
CA GLY A 333 -14.21 -15.93 18.07
C GLY A 333 -13.98 -14.60 17.39
N GLY A 334 -15.07 -13.87 17.21
CA GLY A 334 -15.08 -12.55 16.57
C GLY A 334 -15.03 -12.58 15.05
N GLY A 335 -14.67 -11.44 14.46
CA GLY A 335 -14.83 -11.17 13.03
C GLY A 335 -16.26 -10.79 12.65
N GLY A 336 -17.07 -10.35 13.62
CA GLY A 336 -18.46 -9.93 13.39
C GLY A 336 -18.56 -8.81 12.35
N LEU A 337 -17.61 -7.86 12.40
CA LEU A 337 -17.46 -6.80 11.40
C LEU A 337 -17.31 -7.35 9.97
N HIS A 338 -16.41 -8.29 9.76
CA HIS A 338 -16.12 -8.84 8.43
C HIS A 338 -17.29 -9.67 7.90
N ARG A 339 -17.99 -10.39 8.79
CA ARG A 339 -19.22 -11.12 8.46
C ARG A 339 -20.35 -10.17 8.03
N LEU A 340 -20.53 -9.06 8.76
CA LEU A 340 -21.51 -8.04 8.39
C LEU A 340 -21.16 -7.42 7.04
N VAL A 341 -19.91 -7.06 6.82
CA VAL A 341 -19.44 -6.46 5.56
C VAL A 341 -19.57 -7.41 4.36
N GLU A 342 -19.32 -8.71 4.53
CA GLU A 342 -19.48 -9.68 3.44
C GLU A 342 -20.95 -9.88 3.05
N SER A 343 -21.85 -9.86 4.04
CA SER A 343 -23.30 -9.94 3.81
C SER A 343 -23.90 -8.63 3.30
N HIS A 344 -23.35 -7.49 3.70
CA HIS A 344 -23.86 -6.16 3.40
C HIS A 344 -22.70 -5.19 3.07
N CYS A 345 -22.28 -5.17 1.80
CA CYS A 345 -21.12 -4.38 1.34
C CYS A 345 -21.26 -2.87 1.57
N GLN A 346 -22.49 -2.37 1.71
CA GLN A 346 -22.80 -0.96 2.01
C GLN A 346 -22.17 -0.45 3.31
N TYR A 347 -21.86 -1.33 4.28
CA TYR A 347 -21.23 -0.93 5.54
C TYR A 347 -19.71 -0.81 5.47
N LYS A 348 -19.06 -1.14 4.34
CA LYS A 348 -17.61 -0.87 4.16
C LYS A 348 -17.37 0.64 4.25
N TRP A 349 -16.60 1.17 5.20
CA TRP A 349 -16.28 2.61 5.18
C TRP A 349 -15.48 3.00 3.93
N ARG A 350 -14.48 2.18 3.58
CA ARG A 350 -13.63 2.38 2.40
C ARG A 350 -13.54 1.10 1.58
N PRO A 351 -14.31 0.97 0.49
CA PRO A 351 -14.47 -0.30 -0.22
C PRO A 351 -13.17 -0.84 -0.83
N LEU A 352 -12.21 0.04 -1.13
CA LEU A 352 -10.95 -0.35 -1.77
C LEU A 352 -9.82 -0.66 -0.78
N PHE A 353 -9.94 -0.32 0.51
CA PHE A 353 -8.86 -0.51 1.48
C PHE A 353 -9.12 -1.74 2.35
N CYS A 354 -8.16 -2.66 2.39
CA CYS A 354 -8.22 -3.76 3.34
C CYS A 354 -7.93 -3.27 4.76
N THR A 355 -8.87 -3.52 5.68
CA THR A 355 -8.77 -3.11 7.09
C THR A 355 -8.26 -4.22 8.00
N ARG A 356 -8.23 -5.46 7.49
CA ARG A 356 -7.94 -6.70 8.25
C ARG A 356 -6.61 -6.66 8.98
N ALA A 357 -5.58 -6.06 8.40
CA ALA A 357 -4.25 -5.98 9.00
C ALA A 357 -4.24 -5.27 10.35
N ALA A 358 -5.14 -4.31 10.58
CA ALA A 358 -5.17 -3.54 11.83
C ALA A 358 -5.92 -4.23 12.95
N ASP A 359 -6.58 -5.36 12.67
CA ASP A 359 -7.32 -6.08 13.69
C ASP A 359 -6.37 -6.63 14.76
N CYS A 360 -6.84 -6.60 15.99
CA CYS A 360 -6.15 -7.09 17.15
C CYS A 360 -6.61 -8.53 17.43
N PHE A 361 -5.71 -9.39 17.92
CA PHE A 361 -6.06 -10.74 18.37
C PHE A 361 -5.78 -10.89 19.85
N VAL A 362 -6.75 -11.38 20.61
CA VAL A 362 -6.60 -11.69 22.03
C VAL A 362 -6.58 -13.21 22.18
N GLU A 363 -5.47 -13.76 22.67
CA GLU A 363 -5.39 -15.15 23.11
C GLU A 363 -5.70 -15.23 24.61
N CYS A 364 -6.75 -15.97 24.98
CA CYS A 364 -7.10 -16.29 26.36
C CYS A 364 -6.32 -17.54 26.78
N MET A 365 -5.51 -17.42 27.83
CA MET A 365 -4.61 -18.47 28.30
C MET A 365 -5.09 -19.09 29.62
N ASN A 366 -5.01 -20.41 29.73
CA ASN A 366 -5.23 -21.19 30.95
C ASN A 366 -4.04 -22.13 31.14
N ASP A 367 -3.38 -22.12 32.30
CA ASP A 367 -2.22 -22.98 32.60
C ASP A 367 -1.19 -23.00 31.45
N HIS A 368 -0.92 -21.81 30.89
CA HIS A 368 -0.03 -21.58 29.74
C HIS A 368 -0.46 -22.18 28.39
N ALA A 369 -1.67 -22.71 28.26
CA ALA A 369 -2.26 -23.14 26.99
C ALA A 369 -3.31 -22.13 26.49
N ALA A 370 -3.30 -21.85 25.17
CA ALA A 370 -4.32 -21.00 24.56
C ALA A 370 -5.66 -21.76 24.46
N VAL A 371 -6.69 -21.26 25.13
CA VAL A 371 -8.04 -21.86 25.15
C VAL A 371 -8.90 -21.26 24.04
N GLU A 372 -8.79 -19.95 23.85
CA GLU A 372 -9.63 -19.20 22.92
C GLU A 372 -8.86 -18.05 22.27
N MET A 373 -9.15 -17.79 21.00
CA MET A 373 -8.57 -16.68 20.23
C MET A 373 -9.70 -15.82 19.68
N ILE A 374 -9.73 -14.56 20.10
CA ILE A 374 -10.77 -13.60 19.70
C ILE A 374 -10.16 -12.53 18.80
N ARG A 375 -10.74 -12.34 17.61
CA ARG A 375 -10.40 -11.24 16.71
C ARG A 375 -11.23 -10.01 17.05
N LEU A 376 -10.57 -8.89 17.29
CA LEU A 376 -11.17 -7.59 17.51
C LEU A 376 -10.84 -6.65 16.34
N SER A 377 -11.87 -6.02 15.77
CA SER A 377 -11.76 -5.08 14.65
C SER A 377 -12.11 -3.67 15.10
N LEU A 378 -11.50 -2.63 14.51
CA LEU A 378 -11.83 -1.25 14.86
C LEU A 378 -13.15 -0.81 14.23
N ILE A 379 -14.05 -0.22 15.03
CA ILE A 379 -15.33 0.32 14.54
C ILE A 379 -15.15 1.39 13.45
N HIS A 380 -14.00 2.06 13.40
CA HIS A 380 -13.64 3.05 12.38
C HIS A 380 -13.64 2.50 10.95
N SER A 381 -13.62 1.18 10.76
CA SER A 381 -13.72 0.54 9.45
C SER A 381 -15.16 0.35 8.96
N LEU A 382 -16.16 0.66 9.80
CA LEU A 382 -17.57 0.42 9.55
C LEU A 382 -18.33 1.75 9.31
N ALA A 383 -19.17 1.78 8.28
CA ALA A 383 -20.06 2.89 7.96
C ALA A 383 -21.48 2.61 8.47
N LEU A 384 -21.69 2.60 9.80
CA LEU A 384 -23.04 2.50 10.36
C LEU A 384 -23.69 3.88 10.47
N PRO A 385 -25.00 4.00 10.17
CA PRO A 385 -25.75 5.20 10.49
C PRO A 385 -25.86 5.37 12.02
N ALA A 386 -25.96 6.61 12.49
CA ALA A 386 -26.10 6.91 13.92
C ALA A 386 -27.30 6.18 14.57
N THR A 387 -28.36 5.92 13.80
CA THR A 387 -29.56 5.18 14.22
C THR A 387 -29.31 3.70 14.52
N SER A 388 -28.20 3.15 14.05
CA SER A 388 -27.76 1.77 14.35
C SER A 388 -26.97 1.68 15.66
N HIS A 389 -26.73 2.76 16.39
CA HIS A 389 -26.06 2.70 17.68
C HIS A 389 -27.06 2.50 18.81
N CYS A 390 -26.77 1.56 19.70
CA CYS A 390 -27.57 1.36 20.90
C CYS A 390 -27.48 2.61 21.80
N PRO A 391 -28.61 3.15 22.28
CA PRO A 391 -28.60 4.30 23.19
C PRO A 391 -28.20 3.91 24.62
N CYS A 392 -28.21 2.62 24.97
CA CYS A 392 -27.85 2.13 26.29
C CYS A 392 -26.33 2.11 26.47
N LEU A 393 -25.89 2.49 27.67
CA LEU A 393 -24.51 2.36 28.10
C LEU A 393 -24.32 0.97 28.71
N HIS A 394 -23.33 0.24 28.21
CA HIS A 394 -22.97 -1.09 28.70
C HIS A 394 -21.64 -1.01 29.46
N GLU A 395 -21.73 -0.78 30.77
CA GLU A 395 -20.56 -0.73 31.65
C GLU A 395 -19.98 -2.11 31.96
N ASP A 396 -20.75 -3.17 31.69
CA ASP A 396 -20.40 -4.57 31.89
C ASP A 396 -19.61 -5.18 30.71
N ARG A 397 -19.52 -4.47 29.58
CA ARG A 397 -18.91 -4.99 28.35
C ARG A 397 -17.49 -4.46 28.12
N SER A 398 -16.55 -5.37 27.91
CA SER A 398 -15.15 -5.00 27.62
C SER A 398 -14.91 -4.53 26.18
N VAL A 399 -15.74 -5.00 25.23
CA VAL A 399 -15.63 -4.73 23.79
C VAL A 399 -17.01 -4.47 23.17
N CYS A 400 -17.03 -3.77 22.04
CA CYS A 400 -18.26 -3.52 21.28
C CYS A 400 -18.76 -4.83 20.67
N VAL A 401 -20.09 -4.95 20.51
CA VAL A 401 -20.74 -6.12 19.93
C VAL A 401 -21.83 -5.68 18.96
N LEU A 402 -21.94 -6.38 17.83
CA LEU A 402 -23.05 -6.24 16.89
C LEU A 402 -24.15 -7.25 17.23
N SER A 403 -25.37 -6.76 17.41
CA SER A 403 -26.58 -7.54 17.62
C SER A 403 -27.65 -7.17 16.59
N ASN A 404 -28.59 -8.06 16.31
CA ASN A 404 -29.78 -7.71 15.53
C ASN A 404 -30.88 -7.09 16.40
N GLU A 405 -30.75 -7.15 17.72
CA GLU A 405 -31.73 -6.66 18.68
C GLU A 405 -31.16 -5.44 19.42
N ALA A 406 -31.90 -4.32 19.40
CA ALA A 406 -31.62 -3.21 20.30
C ALA A 406 -32.01 -3.60 21.74
N CYS A 407 -31.36 -3.02 22.73
CA CYS A 407 -31.75 -3.23 24.14
C CYS A 407 -33.23 -2.90 24.32
N ASN A 408 -34.03 -3.88 24.71
CA ASN A 408 -35.46 -3.72 24.98
C ASN A 408 -35.65 -2.64 26.04
N SER A 409 -36.10 -1.45 25.63
CA SER A 409 -36.72 -0.52 26.55
C SER A 409 -38.10 -1.07 26.91
N SER A 410 -38.15 -1.90 27.95
CA SER A 410 -39.37 -2.39 28.63
C SER A 410 -40.14 -3.49 27.89
N ASN A 411 -40.58 -4.47 28.68
CA ASN A 411 -41.47 -5.55 28.28
C ASN A 411 -42.80 -5.04 27.67
N GLU A 412 -43.42 -5.91 26.86
CA GLU A 412 -44.80 -5.86 26.32
C GLU A 412 -44.99 -5.12 24.99
N ASN A 413 -44.64 -5.80 23.89
CA ASN A 413 -45.56 -6.20 22.82
C ASN A 413 -44.74 -6.69 21.61
N LYS A 414 -44.54 -8.01 21.53
CA LYS A 414 -44.09 -8.66 20.30
C LYS A 414 -45.23 -8.60 19.30
N THR A 415 -45.24 -7.56 18.47
CA THR A 415 -46.01 -7.56 17.24
C THR A 415 -45.04 -7.80 16.09
N GLU A 416 -45.23 -8.95 15.43
CA GLU A 416 -44.57 -9.31 14.19
C GLU A 416 -44.78 -8.20 13.15
N ALA A 417 -43.69 -7.60 12.65
CA ALA A 417 -43.69 -6.81 11.42
C ALA A 417 -42.27 -6.72 10.81
N SER A 418 -42.06 -7.58 9.81
CA SER A 418 -41.21 -7.42 8.62
C SER A 418 -40.29 -6.19 8.52
N SER A 419 -38.97 -6.44 8.57
CA SER A 419 -37.88 -5.76 7.83
C SER A 419 -36.60 -6.58 8.06
N PRO A 420 -35.61 -6.63 7.15
CA PRO A 420 -34.32 -7.23 7.49
C PRO A 420 -33.71 -6.40 8.63
N LEU A 421 -33.60 -6.98 9.83
CA LEU A 421 -33.15 -6.30 11.04
C LEU A 421 -31.83 -5.57 10.78
N SER A 422 -31.85 -4.24 10.86
CA SER A 422 -30.64 -3.44 10.77
C SER A 422 -29.76 -3.75 11.98
N PRO A 423 -28.44 -3.99 11.79
CA PRO A 423 -27.55 -4.31 12.89
C PRO A 423 -27.47 -3.14 13.88
N CYS A 424 -27.54 -3.46 15.17
CA CYS A 424 -27.37 -2.55 16.30
C CYS A 424 -25.98 -2.72 16.92
N LEU A 425 -25.23 -1.61 17.03
CA LEU A 425 -23.92 -1.57 17.68
C LEU A 425 -24.08 -1.21 19.15
N HIS A 426 -23.68 -2.14 20.01
CA HIS A 426 -23.57 -1.91 21.45
C HIS A 426 -22.15 -1.48 21.78
N HIS A 427 -22.00 -0.31 22.38
CA HIS A 427 -20.69 0.22 22.77
C HIS A 427 -20.15 -0.46 24.01
N ALA A 428 -18.84 -0.60 24.08
CA ALA A 428 -18.13 -1.09 25.25
C ALA A 428 -18.03 -0.04 26.36
N ALA A 429 -17.72 -0.49 27.57
CA ALA A 429 -17.27 0.34 28.67
C ALA A 429 -16.03 1.17 28.27
N SER A 430 -15.86 2.31 28.93
CA SER A 430 -14.70 3.21 28.73
C SER A 430 -14.48 3.67 27.28
N ASN A 431 -15.56 3.70 26.47
CA ASN A 431 -15.53 4.05 25.04
C ASN A 431 -14.49 3.24 24.24
N CYS A 432 -14.28 1.98 24.59
CA CYS A 432 -13.36 1.09 23.89
C CYS A 432 -13.88 0.83 22.45
N PRO A 433 -13.15 1.21 21.38
CA PRO A 433 -13.66 1.15 20.00
C PRO A 433 -13.40 -0.20 19.30
N TRP A 434 -13.03 -1.22 20.06
CA TRP A 434 -12.75 -2.56 19.56
C TRP A 434 -14.04 -3.37 19.50
N LEU A 435 -14.35 -3.92 18.33
CA LEU A 435 -15.55 -4.70 18.04
C LEU A 435 -15.18 -6.16 17.82
N MET A 436 -15.89 -7.05 18.50
CA MET A 436 -15.78 -8.50 18.31
C MET A 436 -16.47 -8.97 17.02
#